data_AF-A0A9D6UNE6-F1
#
_entry.id   AF-A0A9D6UNE6-F1
#
_cell.length_a   1.000
_cell.length_b   1.000
_cell.length_c   1.000
_cell.angle_alpha   90.00
_cell.angle_beta   90.00
_cell.angle_gamma   90.00
#
_symmetry.space_group_name_H-M   'P 1'
#
loop_
_entity.id
_entity.type
_entity.pdbx_description
1 polymer ?
#
loop_
_entity_poly.entity_id
_entity_poly.type
_entity_poly.pdbx_seq_one_letter_code
_entity_poly.pdbx_strand_id
1 'polypeptide(L)'
;MRHAALLYLVAGLVAGAALVWGQRERLAPAREIPTWEYRALAPQEMGKGRYQQVSWDMVQSLGAQGWELVGVTSWVIRNDEHLGSLDAPPKVVTQNYVAYYFKRQRPMER
;
A
#
# COMPACT_ATOMS: atom_id res chain seq x y z
N MET A 1 -30.73 -52.26 -23.80
CA MET A 1 -29.87 -51.43 -24.67
C MET A 1 -30.03 -49.92 -24.43
N ARG A 2 -31.25 -49.36 -24.35
CA ARG A 2 -31.48 -47.92 -24.07
C ARG A 2 -30.81 -47.36 -22.81
N HIS A 3 -30.85 -48.08 -21.68
CA HIS A 3 -30.23 -47.61 -20.43
C HIS A 3 -28.70 -47.60 -20.48
N ALA A 4 -28.08 -48.54 -21.21
CA ALA A 4 -26.64 -48.55 -21.41
C ALA A 4 -26.18 -47.34 -22.24
N ALA A 5 -26.92 -47.01 -23.32
CA ALA A 5 -26.64 -45.83 -24.13
C ALA A 5 -26.76 -44.52 -23.33
N LEU A 6 -27.77 -44.42 -22.45
CA LEU A 6 -27.94 -43.28 -21.56
C LEU A 6 -26.76 -43.14 -20.56
N LEU A 7 -26.32 -44.25 -19.99
CA LEU A 7 -25.19 -44.28 -19.04
C LEU A 7 -23.88 -43.83 -19.70
N TYR A 8 -23.58 -44.29 -20.92
CA TYR A 8 -22.39 -43.85 -21.65
C TYR A 8 -22.43 -42.36 -22.01
N LEU A 9 -23.61 -41.85 -22.37
CA LEU A 9 -23.77 -40.43 -22.70
C LEU A 9 -23.57 -39.53 -21.48
N VAL A 10 -24.12 -39.92 -20.33
CA VAL A 10 -23.90 -39.21 -19.06
C VAL A 10 -22.43 -39.27 -18.64
N ALA A 11 -21.80 -40.45 -18.71
CA ALA A 11 -20.39 -40.60 -18.38
C ALA A 11 -19.48 -39.73 -19.28
N GLY A 12 -19.77 -39.66 -20.59
CA GLY A 12 -19.06 -38.81 -21.52
C GLY A 12 -19.19 -37.31 -21.21
N LEU A 13 -20.40 -36.86 -20.84
CA LEU A 13 -20.63 -35.47 -20.44
C LEU A 13 -19.90 -35.11 -19.14
N VAL A 14 -19.89 -36.00 -18.15
CA VAL A 14 -19.17 -35.79 -16.89
C VAL A 14 -17.65 -35.73 -17.13
N ALA A 15 -17.11 -36.64 -17.94
CA ALA A 15 -15.70 -36.63 -18.31
C ALA A 15 -15.31 -35.37 -19.10
N GLY A 16 -16.15 -34.95 -20.04
CA GLY A 16 -15.96 -33.70 -20.78
C GLY A 16 -15.98 -32.47 -19.89
N ALA A 17 -16.93 -32.38 -18.96
CA ALA A 17 -17.01 -31.30 -17.99
C ALA A 17 -15.76 -31.23 -17.09
N ALA A 18 -15.26 -32.39 -16.63
CA ALA A 18 -14.04 -32.47 -15.82
C ALA A 18 -12.80 -31.98 -16.60
N LEU A 19 -12.68 -32.34 -17.89
CA LEU A 19 -11.58 -31.89 -18.74
C LEU A 19 -11.63 -30.38 -19.00
N VAL A 20 -12.81 -29.83 -19.28
CA VAL A 20 -13.01 -28.38 -19.46
C VAL A 20 -12.68 -27.61 -18.17
N TRP A 21 -13.07 -28.15 -17.01
CA TRP A 21 -12.76 -27.55 -15.72
C TRP A 21 -11.24 -27.51 -15.45
N GLY A 22 -10.55 -28.63 -15.68
CA GLY A 22 -9.10 -28.69 -15.51
C GLY A 22 -8.32 -27.79 -16.49
N GLN A 23 -8.83 -27.61 -17.71
CA GLN A 23 -8.26 -26.65 -18.67
C GLN A 23 -8.47 -25.20 -18.22
N ARG A 24 -9.62 -24.87 -17.64
CA ARG A 24 -9.91 -23.52 -17.13
C ARG A 24 -8.93 -23.07 -16.05
N GLU A 25 -8.48 -23.97 -15.18
CA GLU A 25 -7.49 -23.64 -14.14
C GLU A 25 -6.08 -23.47 -14.71
N ARG A 26 -5.70 -24.24 -15.74
CA ARG A 26 -4.39 -24.12 -16.40
C ARG A 26 -4.29 -22.93 -17.33
N LEU A 27 -5.40 -22.54 -17.95
CA LEU A 27 -5.52 -21.38 -18.83
C LEU A 27 -5.93 -20.11 -18.08
N ALA A 28 -6.24 -20.22 -16.78
CA ALA A 28 -6.43 -19.04 -15.97
C ALA A 28 -5.11 -18.25 -16.01
N PRO A 29 -5.14 -16.96 -16.38
CA PRO A 29 -3.96 -16.14 -16.26
C PRO A 29 -3.45 -16.25 -14.83
N ALA A 30 -2.12 -16.31 -14.66
CA ALA A 30 -1.53 -16.34 -13.34
C ALA A 30 -2.21 -15.26 -12.50
N ARG A 31 -2.73 -15.64 -11.32
CA ARG A 31 -3.25 -14.65 -10.37
C ARG A 31 -2.03 -13.89 -9.87
N GLU A 32 -1.61 -12.89 -10.64
CA GLU A 32 -0.56 -11.98 -10.23
C GLU A 32 -1.05 -11.29 -8.98
N ILE A 33 -0.42 -11.62 -7.85
CA ILE A 33 -0.70 -10.92 -6.60
C ILE A 33 -0.21 -9.49 -6.85
N PRO A 34 -1.10 -8.47 -6.81
CA PRO A 34 -0.68 -7.10 -7.04
C PRO A 34 0.37 -6.77 -6.00
N THR A 35 1.59 -6.50 -6.48
CA THR A 35 2.68 -6.10 -5.61
C THR A 35 2.46 -4.64 -5.25
N TRP A 36 2.56 -4.30 -3.98
CA TRP A 36 2.34 -2.95 -3.49
C TRP A 36 3.67 -2.27 -3.17
N GLU A 37 3.77 -0.99 -3.52
CA GLU A 37 4.79 -0.07 -3.04
C GLU A 37 4.21 0.74 -1.89
N TYR A 38 5.03 1.04 -0.90
CA TYR A 38 4.64 1.87 0.24
C TYR A 38 5.55 3.09 0.33
N ARG A 39 4.97 4.21 0.74
CA ARG A 39 5.70 5.46 0.96
C ARG A 39 5.20 6.16 2.22
N ALA A 40 6.11 6.75 2.98
CA ALA A 40 5.76 7.57 4.12
C ALA A 40 6.24 9.01 3.90
N LEU A 41 5.40 9.97 4.25
CA LEU A 41 5.78 11.34 4.51
C LEU A 41 5.80 11.54 6.01
N ALA A 42 6.99 11.69 6.58
CA ALA A 42 7.21 11.91 8.00
C ALA A 42 7.78 13.32 8.25
N PRO A 43 7.61 13.87 9.46
CA PRO A 43 8.24 15.13 9.85
C PRO A 43 9.76 15.07 9.67
N GLN A 44 10.36 16.14 9.14
CA GLN A 44 11.79 16.17 8.82
C GLN A 44 12.56 17.00 9.84
N GLU A 45 13.71 16.50 10.30
CA GLU A 45 14.61 17.28 11.15
C GLU A 45 15.38 18.29 10.29
N MET A 46 15.17 19.58 10.57
CA MET A 46 15.81 20.70 9.86
C MET A 46 17.11 21.16 10.53
N GLY A 47 17.37 20.66 11.72
CA GLY A 47 18.51 20.99 12.58
C GLY A 47 18.29 20.39 13.96
N LYS A 48 19.32 20.42 14.81
CA LYS A 48 19.31 19.74 16.12
C LYS A 48 18.05 20.09 16.93
N GLY A 49 17.16 19.13 17.08
CA GLY A 49 15.92 19.28 17.85
C GLY A 49 14.89 20.23 17.22
N ARG A 50 14.94 20.47 15.91
CA ARG A 50 13.95 21.27 15.17
C ARG A 50 13.36 20.45 14.04
N TYR A 51 12.07 20.20 14.10
CA TYR A 51 11.35 19.41 13.11
C TYR A 51 10.36 20.26 12.31
N GLN A 52 10.26 19.97 11.02
CA GLN A 52 9.29 20.56 10.11
C GLN A 52 8.15 19.58 9.84
N GLN A 53 6.92 20.08 9.98
CA GLN A 53 5.71 19.34 9.64
C GLN A 53 5.63 19.08 8.14
N VAL A 54 5.15 17.89 7.77
CA VAL A 54 4.81 17.54 6.38
C VAL A 54 3.81 18.55 5.85
N SER A 55 4.13 19.20 4.73
CA SER A 55 3.24 20.17 4.10
C SER A 55 2.09 19.47 3.36
N TRP A 56 0.96 20.17 3.24
CA TRP A 56 -0.19 19.66 2.52
C TRP A 56 0.07 19.50 1.02
N ASP A 57 0.89 20.35 0.43
CA ASP A 57 1.39 20.23 -0.95
C ASP A 57 2.01 18.84 -1.18
N MET A 58 2.92 18.41 -0.30
CA MET A 58 3.58 17.12 -0.45
C MET A 58 2.59 15.96 -0.45
N VAL A 59 1.57 16.02 0.41
CA VAL A 59 0.48 15.04 0.48
C VAL A 59 -0.33 15.02 -0.83
N GLN A 60 -0.72 16.19 -1.33
CA GLN A 60 -1.47 16.32 -2.58
C GLN A 60 -0.66 15.84 -3.79
N SER A 61 0.64 16.14 -3.84
CA SER A 61 1.51 15.75 -4.94
C SER A 61 1.63 14.23 -5.07
N LEU A 62 1.62 13.48 -3.96
CA LEU A 62 1.58 12.02 -3.98
C LEU A 62 0.25 11.50 -4.52
N GLY A 63 -0.87 12.10 -4.10
CA GLY A 63 -2.19 11.77 -4.66
C GLY A 63 -2.24 11.95 -6.18
N ALA A 64 -1.68 13.06 -6.68
CA ALA A 64 -1.58 13.33 -8.11
C ALA A 64 -0.67 12.34 -8.87
N GLN A 65 0.28 11.70 -8.17
CA GLN A 65 1.17 10.66 -8.71
C GLN A 65 0.58 9.23 -8.62
N GLY A 66 -0.70 9.11 -8.26
CA GLY A 66 -1.42 7.83 -8.15
C GLY A 66 -1.16 7.07 -6.85
N TRP A 67 -0.63 7.72 -5.83
CA TRP A 67 -0.52 7.13 -4.50
C TRP A 67 -1.84 7.26 -3.72
N GLU A 68 -2.27 6.18 -3.08
CA GLU A 68 -3.45 6.13 -2.22
C GLU A 68 -3.02 6.37 -0.77
N LEU A 69 -3.63 7.35 -0.09
CA LEU A 69 -3.44 7.56 1.34
C LEU A 69 -4.12 6.42 2.12
N VAL A 70 -3.36 5.71 2.95
CA VAL A 70 -3.84 4.54 3.71
C VAL A 70 -3.72 4.69 5.23
N GLY A 71 -2.99 5.70 5.70
CA GLY A 71 -2.81 5.90 7.13
C GLY A 71 -2.33 7.29 7.47
N VAL A 72 -2.74 7.76 8.66
CA VAL A 72 -2.30 9.01 9.25
C VAL A 72 -1.97 8.72 10.71
N THR A 73 -0.80 9.16 11.18
CA THR A 73 -0.35 8.90 12.55
C THR A 73 0.26 10.15 13.16
N SER A 74 -0.06 10.41 14.42
CA SER A 74 0.57 11.49 15.19
C SER A 74 1.97 11.09 15.64
N TRP A 75 2.90 12.04 15.55
CA TRP A 75 4.28 11.91 16.01
C TRP A 75 4.52 12.96 17.07
N VAL A 76 4.79 12.52 18.30
CA VAL A 76 5.06 13.41 19.42
C VAL A 76 6.57 13.55 19.55
N ILE A 77 7.11 14.71 19.19
CA ILE A 77 8.56 14.93 19.12
C ILE A 77 8.98 16.00 20.12
N ARG A 78 10.10 15.76 20.79
CA ARG A 78 10.75 16.73 21.67
C ARG A 78 11.62 17.66 20.83
N ASN A 79 11.29 18.94 20.83
CA ASN A 79 12.06 19.99 20.18
C ASN A 79 12.88 20.78 21.19
N ASP A 80 14.06 21.21 20.75
CA ASP A 80 14.92 22.13 21.46
C ASP A 80 14.82 23.51 20.76
N GLU A 81 13.87 24.34 21.21
CA GLU A 81 13.74 25.69 20.69
C GLU A 81 14.89 26.57 21.24
N HIS A 82 15.87 26.83 20.37
CA HIS A 82 16.85 27.89 20.58
C HIS A 82 16.19 29.21 20.14
N LEU A 83 15.45 29.83 21.06
CA LEU A 83 14.83 31.14 20.87
C LEU A 83 15.93 32.22 20.85
N GLY A 84 16.59 32.40 19.71
CA GLY A 84 17.31 33.62 19.34
C GLY A 84 18.57 34.00 20.14
N SER A 85 18.96 33.25 21.18
CA SER A 85 20.21 33.46 21.93
C SER A 85 20.95 32.14 22.10
N LEU A 86 22.24 32.12 21.73
CA LEU A 86 23.14 30.99 21.95
C LEU A 86 23.43 30.75 23.45
N ASP A 87 23.13 31.75 24.30
CA ASP A 87 23.46 31.73 25.73
C ASP A 87 22.28 31.33 26.63
N ALA A 88 21.08 31.15 26.08
CA ALA A 88 19.92 30.70 26.84
C ALA A 88 19.81 29.17 26.84
N PRO A 89 19.48 28.53 27.99
CA PRO A 89 19.22 27.09 28.00
C PRO A 89 18.07 26.75 27.03
N PRO A 90 18.18 25.67 26.24
CA PRO A 90 17.18 25.34 25.23
C PRO A 90 15.81 25.15 25.89
N LYS A 91 14.80 25.84 25.37
CA LYS A 91 13.42 25.61 25.80
C LYS A 91 12.96 24.30 25.17
N VAL A 92 12.81 23.28 26.00
CA VAL A 92 12.30 21.98 25.56
C VAL A 92 10.80 22.11 25.35
N VAL A 93 10.35 21.90 24.11
CA VAL A 93 8.92 21.92 23.76
C VAL A 93 8.56 20.60 23.11
N THR A 94 7.56 19.91 23.63
CA THR A 94 6.98 18.75 22.97
C THR A 94 5.94 19.23 21.96
N GLN A 95 6.14 18.89 20.69
CA GLN A 95 5.23 19.27 19.61
C GLN A 95 4.64 18.02 18.94
N ASN A 96 3.37 18.14 18.55
CA ASN A 96 2.66 17.10 17.82
C ASN A 96 2.80 17.37 16.32
N TYR A 97 3.25 16.35 15.61
CA TYR A 97 3.38 16.31 14.18
C TYR A 97 2.49 15.22 13.59
N VAL A 98 2.32 15.23 12.27
CA VAL A 98 1.53 14.23 11.54
C VAL A 98 2.37 13.61 10.45
N ALA A 99 2.38 12.27 10.41
CA ALA A 99 2.93 11.47 9.32
C ALA A 99 1.80 10.86 8.48
N TYR A 100 2.05 10.71 7.19
CA TYR A 100 1.10 10.21 6.19
C TYR A 100 1.70 9.00 5.48
N TYR A 101 0.93 7.92 5.39
CA TYR A 101 1.35 6.65 4.79
C TYR A 101 0.53 6.37 3.55
N PHE A 102 1.21 5.96 2.49
CA PHE A 102 0.64 5.75 1.18
C PHE A 102 0.99 4.36 0.66
N LYS A 103 0.13 3.84 -0.22
CA LYS A 103 0.44 2.67 -1.06
C LYS A 103 0.16 2.98 -2.53
N ARG A 104 0.77 2.22 -3.42
CA ARG A 104 0.45 2.21 -4.86
C ARG A 104 0.74 0.84 -5.44
N GLN A 105 0.03 0.45 -6.49
CA GLN A 105 0.39 -0.77 -7.23
C GLN A 105 1.78 -0.58 -7.86
N ARG A 106 2.67 -1.55 -7.65
CA ARG A 106 3.95 -1.60 -8.32
C ARG A 106 3.69 -1.81 -9.82
N PRO A 107 4.27 -0.97 -10.70
CA PRO A 107 4.23 -1.24 -12.13
C PRO A 107 4.86 -2.61 -12.38
N MET A 108 4.16 -3.47 -13.11
CA MET A 108 4.79 -4.69 -13.60
C MET A 108 5.75 -4.29 -14.72
N GLU A 109 7.05 -4.54 -14.53
CA GLU A 109 8.00 -4.51 -15.64
C GLU A 109 7.54 -5.55 -16.66
N ARG A 110 7.16 -5.10 -17.85
CA ARG A 110 6.79 -5.95 -18.99
C ARG A 110 8.02 -6.35 -19.78
#